data_AF-A0A7C6RQF2-F1
#
_entry.id   AF-A0A7C6RQF2-F1
#
_cell.length_a   1.000
_cell.length_b   1.000
_cell.length_c   1.000
_cell.angle_alpha   90.00
_cell.angle_beta   90.00
_cell.angle_gamma   90.00
#
_symmetry.space_group_name_H-M   'P 1'
#
loop_
_entity.id
_entity.type
_entity.pdbx_description
1 polymer ?
#
loop_
_entity_poly.entity_id
_entity_poly.type
_entity_poly.pdbx_seq_one_letter_code
_entity_poly.pdbx_strand_id
1 'polypeptide(L)'
;LRDTAYATSELVNQIKIFNYYLETITNGKKIKTLSTPGQLTSKLRNTYGLKKDRNDGDYHHAVDAAIVASITNTSIGELIIESQNNDKFWIFNSKKIGEKITFLTNVSLAHSIESIKRINEDNTPISFQTIKNPQGKLANANIYKIIEKDGKTYKIDQIDNIYNIDFSNKSEKERFEKLMNNKDMTLLCYDNNKELFNHIKDIYEKYKNEKGNPFVNYVREVNSLSNDIIIDGYLYGIKVPSKKNNGPYIKRLRYYSIINDPYLLKKQNIILKDSTKIGFDSLSQACTRIFIDLDNNKFVFLPIFSISMNLIKKTIKEYDHYYQKNYEKYIGNKRVRHVVDLYNGDYIEITKSNGKIVKGIYQCFHKTANAITLKNGDYFRRSDKEFTLYSFDILGKKHRRLTEKVY
;
A
#
# COMPACT_ATOMS: atom_id res chain seq x y z
N LEU A 1 -10.93 -1.56 -17.24
CA LEU A 1 -11.16 -1.46 -18.70
C LEU A 1 -12.25 -0.47 -19.05
N ARG A 2 -13.46 -0.55 -18.45
CA ARG A 2 -14.55 0.40 -18.71
C ARG A 2 -14.19 1.86 -18.37
N ASP A 3 -13.58 2.09 -17.20
CA ASP A 3 -13.24 3.44 -16.76
C ASP A 3 -12.20 4.12 -17.67
N THR A 4 -11.18 3.38 -18.11
CA THR A 4 -10.16 3.89 -19.04
C THR A 4 -10.77 4.23 -20.40
N ALA A 5 -11.68 3.39 -20.90
CA ALA A 5 -12.37 3.64 -22.17
C ALA A 5 -13.28 4.87 -22.05
N TYR A 6 -14.04 4.99 -20.96
CA TYR A 6 -14.87 6.16 -20.70
C TYR A 6 -14.05 7.44 -20.58
N ALA A 7 -12.98 7.44 -19.77
CA ALA A 7 -12.11 8.60 -19.62
C ALA A 7 -11.47 9.02 -20.95
N THR A 8 -11.09 8.06 -21.80
CA THR A 8 -10.56 8.35 -23.14
C THR A 8 -11.62 9.01 -24.02
N SER A 9 -12.83 8.45 -24.08
CA SER A 9 -13.93 9.00 -24.88
C SER A 9 -14.31 10.40 -24.43
N GLU A 10 -14.39 10.62 -23.12
CA GLU A 10 -14.71 11.92 -22.54
C GLU A 10 -13.63 12.96 -22.85
N LEU A 11 -12.35 12.62 -22.71
CA LEU A 11 -11.25 13.52 -23.06
C LEU A 11 -11.29 13.92 -24.54
N VAL A 12 -11.54 12.96 -25.44
CA VAL A 12 -11.71 13.25 -26.88
C VAL A 12 -12.88 14.21 -27.11
N ASN A 13 -14.02 14.01 -26.43
CA ASN A 13 -15.16 14.89 -26.51
C ASN A 13 -14.85 16.32 -26.01
N GLN A 14 -14.15 16.44 -24.89
CA GLN A 14 -13.72 17.75 -24.36
C GLN A 14 -12.78 18.49 -25.33
N ILE A 15 -11.86 17.79 -26.00
CA ILE A 15 -11.02 18.38 -27.06
C ILE A 15 -11.86 18.84 -28.26
N LYS A 16 -12.87 18.05 -28.68
CA LYS A 16 -13.81 18.45 -29.75
C LYS A 16 -14.56 19.73 -29.38
N ILE A 17 -15.04 19.84 -28.14
CA ILE A 17 -15.70 21.05 -27.64
C ILE A 17 -14.74 22.24 -27.64
N PHE A 18 -13.51 22.03 -27.14
CA PHE A 18 -12.47 23.06 -27.11
C PHE A 18 -12.08 23.54 -28.52
N ASN A 19 -12.10 22.67 -29.53
CA ASN A 19 -11.81 23.05 -30.91
C ASN A 19 -12.79 24.10 -31.46
N TYR A 20 -14.07 24.10 -31.06
CA TYR A 20 -15.01 25.15 -31.48
C TYR A 20 -14.52 26.53 -31.05
N TYR A 21 -14.00 26.65 -29.82
CA TYR A 21 -13.39 27.87 -29.33
C TYR A 21 -12.07 28.18 -30.05
N LEU A 22 -11.20 27.17 -30.20
CA LEU A 22 -9.88 27.32 -30.82
C LEU A 22 -9.96 27.82 -32.27
N GLU A 23 -10.91 27.31 -33.04
CA GLU A 23 -11.12 27.69 -34.44
C GLU A 23 -11.40 29.18 -34.60
N THR A 24 -12.18 29.76 -33.68
CA THR A 24 -12.50 31.19 -33.68
C THR A 24 -11.25 32.05 -33.44
N ILE A 25 -10.38 31.63 -32.53
CA ILE A 25 -9.21 32.44 -32.12
C ILE A 25 -7.94 32.18 -32.95
N THR A 26 -7.85 31.03 -33.63
CA THR A 26 -6.66 30.63 -34.40
C THR A 26 -6.84 30.66 -35.91
N ASN A 27 -7.96 31.21 -36.40
CA ASN A 27 -8.31 31.26 -37.81
C ASN A 27 -8.38 29.84 -38.44
N GLY A 28 -9.13 28.95 -37.79
CA GLY A 28 -9.44 27.61 -38.31
C GLY A 28 -8.48 26.48 -37.92
N LYS A 29 -7.52 26.68 -37.00
CA LYS A 29 -6.70 25.56 -36.50
C LYS A 29 -7.50 24.70 -35.51
N LYS A 30 -7.29 23.38 -35.58
CA LYS A 30 -7.90 22.38 -34.69
C LYS A 30 -6.84 21.46 -34.10
N ILE A 31 -7.06 21.01 -32.88
CA ILE A 31 -6.33 19.90 -32.28
C ILE A 31 -6.97 18.60 -32.76
N LYS A 32 -6.21 17.78 -33.48
CA LYS A 32 -6.67 16.45 -33.89
C LYS A 32 -6.40 15.43 -32.78
N THR A 33 -7.35 14.54 -32.54
CA THR A 33 -7.23 13.47 -31.53
C THR A 33 -6.95 12.12 -32.19
N LEU A 34 -6.14 11.29 -31.55
CA LEU A 34 -5.97 9.89 -31.94
C LEU A 34 -5.96 9.02 -30.68
N SER A 35 -6.78 7.98 -30.70
CA SER A 35 -6.83 6.93 -29.68
C SER A 35 -6.53 5.58 -30.33
N THR A 36 -5.74 4.75 -29.66
CA THR A 36 -5.32 3.44 -30.19
C THR A 36 -5.63 2.32 -29.21
N PRO A 37 -5.98 1.13 -29.71
CA PRO A 37 -6.18 -0.03 -28.87
C PRO A 37 -4.82 -0.51 -28.29
N GLY A 38 -4.83 -0.96 -27.03
CA GLY A 38 -3.61 -1.45 -26.36
C GLY A 38 -2.97 -2.67 -27.05
N GLN A 39 -3.74 -3.41 -27.86
CA GLN A 39 -3.23 -4.51 -28.67
C GLN A 39 -2.21 -4.03 -29.71
N LEU A 40 -2.43 -2.85 -30.30
CA LEU A 40 -1.53 -2.28 -31.32
C LEU A 40 -0.19 -1.86 -30.68
N THR A 41 -0.25 -1.13 -29.56
CA THR A 41 0.95 -0.69 -28.85
C THR A 41 1.74 -1.87 -28.29
N SER A 42 1.06 -2.90 -27.76
CA SER A 42 1.68 -4.15 -27.31
C SER A 42 2.39 -4.89 -28.45
N LYS A 43 1.76 -5.01 -29.62
CA LYS A 43 2.38 -5.63 -30.80
C LYS A 43 3.65 -4.88 -31.20
N LEU A 44 3.58 -3.55 -31.32
CA LEU A 44 4.74 -2.72 -31.66
C LEU A 44 5.87 -2.85 -30.64
N ARG A 45 5.52 -2.89 -29.36
CA ARG A 45 6.46 -3.09 -28.26
C ARG A 45 7.25 -4.39 -28.43
N ASN A 46 6.54 -5.48 -28.74
CA ASN A 46 7.16 -6.79 -29.00
C ASN A 46 8.03 -6.80 -30.26
N THR A 47 7.54 -6.23 -31.37
CA THR A 47 8.28 -6.14 -32.64
C THR A 47 9.64 -5.48 -32.47
N TYR A 48 9.74 -4.45 -31.62
CA TYR A 48 10.98 -3.69 -31.43
C TYR A 48 11.79 -4.07 -30.17
N GLY A 49 11.39 -5.13 -29.46
CA GLY A 49 12.11 -5.60 -28.27
C GLY A 49 12.09 -4.63 -27.09
N LEU A 50 11.07 -3.77 -26.99
CA LEU A 50 10.93 -2.79 -25.92
C LEU A 50 10.40 -3.49 -24.66
N LYS A 51 11.28 -4.07 -23.84
CA LYS A 51 10.88 -4.83 -22.65
C LYS A 51 10.03 -3.99 -21.69
N LYS A 52 9.04 -4.63 -21.04
CA LYS A 52 8.24 -4.06 -19.96
C LYS A 52 8.66 -4.74 -18.67
N ASP A 53 9.66 -4.21 -17.98
CA ASP A 53 9.85 -4.56 -16.59
C ASP A 53 8.93 -3.67 -15.75
N ARG A 54 8.03 -4.28 -14.99
CA ARG A 54 7.12 -3.54 -14.08
C ARG A 54 7.78 -3.27 -12.73
N ASN A 55 8.95 -3.87 -12.48
CA ASN A 55 9.74 -3.68 -11.28
C ASN A 55 10.76 -2.54 -11.45
N ASP A 56 11.14 -2.19 -12.69
CA ASP A 56 12.08 -1.09 -13.01
C ASP A 56 11.41 0.31 -13.04
N GLY A 57 10.31 0.49 -12.31
CA GLY A 57 9.64 1.78 -12.14
C GLY A 57 8.65 2.19 -13.24
N ASP A 58 8.26 3.46 -13.22
CA ASP A 58 7.10 3.98 -13.97
C ASP A 58 7.45 4.53 -15.37
N TYR A 59 8.73 4.55 -15.76
CA TYR A 59 9.17 5.12 -17.05
C TYR A 59 8.59 4.37 -18.27
N HIS A 60 8.16 3.13 -18.08
CA HIS A 60 7.51 2.34 -19.13
C HIS A 60 6.19 2.99 -19.63
N HIS A 61 5.56 3.87 -18.83
CA HIS A 61 4.44 4.69 -19.28
C HIS A 61 4.85 5.76 -20.29
N ALA A 62 6.03 6.36 -20.14
CA ALA A 62 6.59 7.29 -21.12
C ALA A 62 6.94 6.59 -22.43
N VAL A 63 7.47 5.36 -22.37
CA VAL A 63 7.68 4.51 -23.55
C VAL A 63 6.37 4.23 -24.27
N ASP A 64 5.33 3.80 -23.53
CA ASP A 64 4.01 3.52 -24.10
C ASP A 64 3.41 4.79 -24.77
N ALA A 65 3.56 5.97 -24.14
CA ALA A 65 3.14 7.25 -24.71
C ALA A 65 3.93 7.65 -25.96
N ALA A 66 5.25 7.42 -25.98
CA ALA A 66 6.11 7.70 -27.14
C ALA A 66 5.79 6.80 -28.34
N ILE A 67 5.39 5.54 -28.10
CA ILE A 67 4.86 4.66 -29.14
C ILE A 67 3.57 5.24 -29.72
N VAL A 68 2.62 5.65 -28.87
CA VAL A 68 1.35 6.27 -29.32
C VAL A 68 1.60 7.53 -30.14
N ALA A 69 2.49 8.41 -29.68
CA ALA A 69 2.90 9.60 -30.43
C ALA A 69 3.57 9.23 -31.76
N SER A 70 4.39 8.18 -31.80
CA SER A 70 5.07 7.77 -33.03
C SER A 70 4.14 7.17 -34.07
N ILE A 71 3.04 6.55 -33.65
CA ILE A 71 2.02 6.03 -34.56
C ILE A 71 1.46 7.17 -35.45
N THR A 72 1.38 8.41 -34.96
CA THR A 72 0.83 9.54 -35.74
C THR A 72 1.64 9.84 -37.01
N ASN A 73 2.92 9.45 -37.06
CA ASN A 73 3.82 9.67 -38.19
C ASN A 73 3.88 8.47 -39.15
N THR A 74 2.87 7.59 -39.09
CA THR A 74 2.75 6.42 -39.95
C THR A 74 1.49 6.55 -40.81
N SER A 75 1.46 5.88 -41.96
CA SER A 75 0.29 5.90 -42.84
C SER A 75 -0.99 5.39 -42.16
N ILE A 76 -0.87 4.45 -41.22
CA ILE A 76 -2.01 4.00 -40.42
C ILE A 76 -2.45 5.07 -39.40
N GLY A 77 -1.50 5.83 -38.83
CA GLY A 77 -1.79 6.92 -37.89
C GLY A 77 -2.54 8.06 -38.57
N GLU A 78 -2.11 8.45 -39.77
CA GLU A 78 -2.80 9.44 -40.60
C GLU A 78 -4.25 9.02 -40.86
N LEU A 79 -4.47 7.76 -41.26
CA LEU A 79 -5.80 7.19 -41.47
C LEU A 79 -6.66 7.20 -40.19
N ILE A 80 -6.07 6.84 -39.05
CA ILE A 80 -6.76 6.86 -37.76
C ILE A 80 -7.14 8.29 -37.39
N ILE A 81 -6.22 9.25 -37.56
CA ILE A 81 -6.47 10.68 -37.31
C ILE A 81 -7.61 11.18 -38.19
N GLU A 82 -7.57 10.93 -39.50
CA GLU A 82 -8.64 11.38 -40.41
C GLU A 82 -9.99 10.77 -40.03
N SER A 83 -10.02 9.47 -39.75
CA SER A 83 -11.25 8.76 -39.44
C SER A 83 -11.86 9.12 -38.08
N GLN A 84 -11.05 9.36 -37.04
CA GLN A 84 -11.54 9.70 -35.71
C GLN A 84 -11.95 11.18 -35.57
N ASN A 85 -11.44 12.06 -36.43
CA ASN A 85 -11.73 13.49 -36.41
C ASN A 85 -12.74 13.94 -37.48
N ASN A 86 -13.32 13.01 -38.24
CA ASN A 86 -14.36 13.29 -39.23
C ASN A 86 -15.44 12.21 -39.18
N ASP A 87 -16.60 12.56 -38.62
CA ASP A 87 -17.72 11.62 -38.42
C ASP A 87 -18.29 11.08 -39.76
N LYS A 88 -18.04 11.78 -40.88
CA LYS A 88 -18.44 11.33 -42.22
C LYS A 88 -17.36 10.54 -42.96
N PHE A 89 -16.17 10.37 -42.37
CA PHE A 89 -15.03 9.77 -43.06
C PHE A 89 -15.35 8.40 -43.66
N TRP A 90 -15.93 7.50 -42.86
CA TRP A 90 -16.25 6.14 -43.30
C TRP A 90 -17.45 6.06 -44.26
N ILE A 91 -18.33 7.06 -44.25
CA ILE A 91 -19.42 7.17 -45.22
C ILE A 91 -18.83 7.40 -46.62
N PHE A 92 -17.85 8.30 -46.73
CA PHE A 92 -17.20 8.63 -48.01
C PHE A 92 -16.07 7.66 -48.40
N ASN A 93 -15.51 6.92 -47.44
CA ASN A 93 -14.39 6.00 -47.67
C ASN A 93 -14.78 4.52 -47.45
N SER A 94 -16.05 4.16 -47.64
CA SER A 94 -16.57 2.81 -47.39
C SER A 94 -15.82 1.71 -48.16
N LYS A 95 -15.35 2.01 -49.39
CA LYS A 95 -14.54 1.07 -50.20
C LYS A 95 -13.16 0.76 -49.60
N LYS A 96 -12.55 1.69 -48.86
CA LYS A 96 -11.27 1.48 -48.15
C LYS A 96 -11.37 0.49 -46.98
N ILE A 97 -12.58 0.05 -46.62
CA ILE A 97 -12.80 -0.97 -45.58
C ILE A 97 -12.39 -2.37 -46.10
N GLY A 98 -12.48 -2.64 -47.41
CA GLY A 98 -12.14 -3.94 -47.99
C GLY A 98 -10.64 -4.21 -48.14
N GLU A 99 -9.82 -3.17 -48.29
CA GLU A 99 -8.35 -3.27 -48.45
C GLU A 99 -7.60 -3.56 -47.12
N LYS A 100 -8.34 -3.86 -46.03
CA LYS A 100 -7.93 -3.65 -44.62
C LYS A 100 -6.96 -4.64 -43.97
N ILE A 101 -6.42 -5.65 -44.64
CA ILE A 101 -5.59 -6.66 -43.93
C ILE A 101 -4.08 -6.36 -43.98
N THR A 102 -3.60 -5.70 -45.03
CA THR A 102 -2.15 -5.50 -45.28
C THR A 102 -1.55 -4.31 -44.51
N PHE A 103 -2.34 -3.28 -44.18
CA PHE A 103 -1.84 -2.08 -43.47
C PHE A 103 -1.72 -2.27 -41.96
N LEU A 104 -2.56 -3.12 -41.35
CA LEU A 104 -2.52 -3.40 -39.91
C LEU A 104 -1.37 -4.35 -39.52
N THR A 105 -0.82 -5.09 -40.48
CA THR A 105 0.24 -6.06 -40.23
C THR A 105 1.63 -5.42 -40.15
N ASN A 106 1.87 -4.30 -40.85
CA ASN A 106 3.20 -3.72 -41.07
C ASN A 106 3.36 -2.27 -40.59
N VAL A 107 2.88 -1.93 -39.40
CA VAL A 107 3.12 -0.61 -38.80
C VAL A 107 4.59 -0.51 -38.38
N SER A 108 5.33 0.42 -39.00
CA SER A 108 6.75 0.65 -38.71
C SER A 108 6.98 1.99 -38.00
N LEU A 109 7.74 1.97 -36.90
CA LEU A 109 8.19 3.15 -36.15
C LEU A 109 9.66 3.48 -36.46
N ALA A 110 10.17 3.12 -37.65
CA ALA A 110 11.58 3.21 -37.98
C ALA A 110 12.21 4.59 -37.70
N HIS A 111 11.48 5.68 -37.89
CA HIS A 111 11.99 7.04 -37.69
C HIS A 111 12.11 7.47 -36.22
N SER A 112 11.37 6.84 -35.30
CA SER A 112 11.34 7.24 -33.89
C SER A 112 11.85 6.16 -32.94
N ILE A 113 12.05 4.93 -33.42
CA ILE A 113 12.36 3.80 -32.55
C ILE A 113 13.67 3.97 -31.78
N GLU A 114 14.70 4.57 -32.38
CA GLU A 114 15.95 4.84 -31.68
C GLU A 114 15.74 5.80 -30.50
N SER A 115 14.94 6.84 -30.69
CA SER A 115 14.59 7.79 -29.63
C SER A 115 13.78 7.12 -28.53
N ILE A 116 12.82 6.25 -28.88
CA ILE A 116 12.03 5.48 -27.91
C ILE A 116 12.94 4.54 -27.09
N LYS A 117 13.90 3.86 -27.74
CA LYS A 117 14.85 2.95 -27.07
C LYS A 117 15.79 3.66 -26.10
N ARG A 118 15.99 4.97 -26.24
CA ARG A 118 16.80 5.77 -25.32
C ARG A 118 16.05 6.15 -24.04
N ILE A 119 14.72 6.03 -23.99
CA ILE A 119 13.92 6.35 -22.80
C ILE A 119 14.23 5.34 -21.69
N ASN A 120 14.64 5.85 -20.54
CA ASN A 120 15.00 5.07 -19.35
C ASN A 120 14.63 5.85 -18.07
N GLU A 121 14.89 5.26 -16.90
CA GLU A 121 14.59 5.88 -15.60
C GLU A 121 15.33 7.21 -15.40
N ASP A 122 16.59 7.30 -15.82
CA ASP A 122 17.45 8.47 -15.58
C ASP A 122 17.04 9.72 -16.39
N ASN A 123 16.45 9.52 -17.57
CA ASN A 123 16.08 10.60 -18.48
C ASN A 123 14.57 10.84 -18.61
N THR A 124 13.75 10.13 -17.83
CA THR A 124 12.30 10.30 -17.83
C THR A 124 11.86 11.18 -16.65
N PRO A 125 11.30 12.38 -16.90
CA PRO A 125 10.67 13.16 -15.84
C PRO A 125 9.45 12.42 -15.28
N ILE A 126 9.39 12.27 -13.96
CA ILE A 126 8.27 11.64 -13.27
C ILE A 126 7.71 12.61 -12.24
N SER A 127 6.38 12.76 -12.24
CA SER A 127 5.64 13.53 -11.25
C SER A 127 4.77 12.59 -10.42
N PHE A 128 4.76 12.81 -9.11
CA PHE A 128 3.94 12.05 -8.17
C PHE A 128 2.90 12.97 -7.55
N GLN A 129 1.66 12.51 -7.50
CA GLN A 129 0.60 13.25 -6.83
C GLN A 129 0.76 13.13 -5.30
N THR A 130 0.96 14.27 -4.62
CA THR A 130 0.90 14.32 -3.17
C THR A 130 -0.55 14.24 -2.68
N ILE A 131 -0.84 13.26 -1.82
CA ILE A 131 -2.15 13.04 -1.22
C ILE A 131 -2.24 13.82 0.09
N LYS A 132 -2.92 14.96 0.06
CA LYS A 132 -3.16 15.81 1.24
C LYS A 132 -4.59 15.74 1.77
N ASN A 133 -5.43 14.89 1.20
CA ASN A 133 -6.82 14.79 1.62
C ASN A 133 -6.92 14.12 3.00
N PRO A 134 -7.41 14.81 4.05
CA PRO A 134 -7.57 14.19 5.37
C PRO A 134 -8.78 13.24 5.43
N GLN A 135 -9.68 13.28 4.46
CA GLN A 135 -10.86 12.40 4.37
C GLN A 135 -10.48 11.09 3.68
N GLY A 136 -9.95 10.15 4.47
CA GLY A 136 -9.63 8.80 4.04
C GLY A 136 -10.07 7.75 5.08
N LYS A 137 -9.68 6.50 4.86
CA LYS A 137 -9.88 5.42 5.84
C LYS A 137 -9.23 5.82 7.17
N LEU A 138 -10.01 5.93 8.25
CA LEU A 138 -9.52 6.39 9.56
C LEU A 138 -8.80 5.30 10.36
N ALA A 139 -9.20 4.05 10.20
CA ALA A 139 -8.66 2.89 10.90
C ALA A 139 -9.02 1.60 10.14
N ASN A 140 -8.49 0.45 10.58
CA ASN A 140 -9.00 -0.83 10.12
C ASN A 140 -10.50 -0.99 10.45
N ALA A 141 -11.24 -1.77 9.67
CA ALA A 141 -12.68 -2.00 9.90
C ALA A 141 -12.93 -2.88 11.14
N ASN A 142 -11.95 -3.71 11.50
CA ASN A 142 -12.06 -4.65 12.61
C ASN A 142 -11.96 -3.93 13.96
N ILE A 143 -12.98 -4.09 14.79
CA ILE A 143 -12.95 -3.70 16.20
C ILE A 143 -12.39 -4.88 16.99
N TYR A 144 -11.31 -4.63 17.72
CA TYR A 144 -10.65 -5.61 18.56
C TYR A 144 -11.04 -5.44 20.02
N LYS A 145 -11.07 -6.57 20.73
CA LYS A 145 -10.97 -6.56 22.18
C LYS A 145 -9.52 -6.22 22.56
N ILE A 146 -9.36 -5.30 23.50
CA ILE A 146 -8.06 -4.81 23.97
C ILE A 146 -7.97 -5.06 25.48
N ILE A 147 -6.81 -5.55 25.92
CA ILE A 147 -6.49 -5.74 27.34
C ILE A 147 -5.19 -5.02 27.68
N GLU A 148 -5.07 -4.59 28.94
CA GLU A 148 -3.85 -4.02 29.49
C GLU A 148 -3.28 -4.99 30.54
N LYS A 149 -2.00 -5.32 30.41
CA LYS A 149 -1.27 -6.24 31.29
C LYS A 149 0.19 -5.80 31.33
N ASP A 150 0.80 -5.78 32.51
CA ASP A 150 2.23 -5.45 32.68
C ASP A 150 2.65 -4.12 32.01
N GLY A 151 1.79 -3.10 32.08
CA GLY A 151 2.02 -1.79 31.44
C GLY A 151 1.99 -1.79 29.90
N LYS A 152 1.67 -2.93 29.28
CA LYS A 152 1.56 -3.11 27.84
C LYS A 152 0.10 -3.26 27.41
N THR A 153 -0.18 -2.87 26.19
CA THR A 153 -1.51 -2.99 25.57
C THR A 153 -1.50 -4.10 24.53
N TYR A 154 -2.50 -4.98 24.60
CA TYR A 154 -2.60 -6.14 23.72
C TYR A 154 -3.96 -6.17 23.02
N LYS A 155 -3.98 -6.53 21.73
CA LYS A 155 -5.21 -6.93 21.05
C LYS A 155 -5.46 -8.42 21.23
N ILE A 156 -6.73 -8.81 21.31
CA ILE A 156 -7.16 -10.20 21.25
C ILE A 156 -7.58 -10.52 19.83
N ASP A 157 -6.94 -11.54 19.27
CA ASP A 157 -7.28 -12.14 18.00
C ASP A 157 -7.68 -13.62 18.20
N GLN A 158 -8.16 -14.24 17.12
CA GLN A 158 -8.63 -15.62 17.14
C GLN A 158 -8.15 -16.38 15.92
N ILE A 159 -7.87 -17.66 16.13
CA ILE A 159 -7.76 -18.68 15.10
C ILE A 159 -9.11 -19.39 15.06
N ASP A 160 -9.82 -19.27 13.94
CA ASP A 160 -11.20 -19.75 13.83
C ASP A 160 -11.32 -21.27 13.69
N ASN A 161 -10.32 -21.90 13.08
CA ASN A 161 -10.25 -23.35 12.95
C ASN A 161 -8.78 -23.81 12.89
N ILE A 162 -8.29 -24.42 13.96
CA ILE A 162 -6.91 -24.92 14.04
C ILE A 162 -6.60 -26.05 13.05
N TYR A 163 -7.63 -26.77 12.56
CA TYR A 163 -7.46 -27.89 11.64
C TYR A 163 -7.29 -27.45 10.17
N ASN A 164 -7.64 -26.20 9.85
CA ASN A 164 -7.60 -25.68 8.48
C ASN A 164 -6.36 -24.82 8.18
N ILE A 165 -5.44 -24.71 9.14
CA ILE A 165 -4.22 -23.91 8.95
C ILE A 165 -3.29 -24.65 8.00
N ASP A 166 -2.80 -23.91 7.00
CA ASP A 166 -1.74 -24.37 6.11
C ASP A 166 -0.36 -24.07 6.72
N PHE A 167 0.23 -25.09 7.35
CA PHE A 167 1.57 -25.01 7.95
C PHE A 167 2.71 -25.12 6.93
N SER A 168 2.42 -25.33 5.63
CA SER A 168 3.43 -25.15 4.58
C SER A 168 3.75 -23.66 4.36
N ASN A 169 2.83 -22.77 4.74
CA ASN A 169 3.06 -21.34 4.76
C ASN A 169 4.01 -20.95 5.91
N LYS A 170 5.19 -20.44 5.54
CA LYS A 170 6.22 -19.99 6.50
C LYS A 170 5.69 -19.01 7.54
N SER A 171 4.81 -18.08 7.17
CA SER A 171 4.28 -17.06 8.08
C SER A 171 3.37 -17.65 9.17
N GLU A 172 2.56 -18.67 8.84
CA GLU A 172 1.72 -19.36 9.82
C GLU A 172 2.56 -20.20 10.77
N LYS A 173 3.61 -20.86 10.26
CA LYS A 173 4.57 -21.58 11.11
C LYS A 173 5.26 -20.64 12.10
N GLU A 174 5.80 -19.52 11.62
CA GLU A 174 6.44 -18.50 12.47
C GLU A 174 5.47 -17.90 13.51
N ARG A 175 4.20 -17.72 13.13
CA ARG A 175 3.16 -17.24 14.04
C ARG A 175 2.93 -18.24 15.17
N PHE A 176 2.78 -19.53 14.87
CA PHE A 176 2.58 -20.56 15.90
C PHE A 176 3.80 -20.74 16.80
N GLU A 177 5.01 -20.70 16.23
CA GLU A 177 6.25 -20.70 17.02
C GLU A 177 6.26 -19.55 18.04
N LYS A 178 5.83 -18.34 17.63
CA LYS A 178 5.65 -17.22 18.57
C LYS A 178 4.59 -17.52 19.62
N LEU A 179 3.42 -18.03 19.23
CA LEU A 179 2.32 -18.31 20.16
C LEU A 179 2.70 -19.28 21.29
N MET A 180 3.57 -20.26 21.01
CA MET A 180 3.99 -21.26 21.98
C MET A 180 5.17 -20.82 22.87
N ASN A 181 5.95 -19.82 22.42
CA ASN A 181 7.26 -19.50 23.01
C ASN A 181 7.45 -18.02 23.39
N ASN A 182 6.57 -17.11 22.98
CA ASN A 182 6.73 -15.66 23.20
C ASN A 182 5.66 -15.09 24.14
N LYS A 183 6.08 -14.49 25.26
CA LYS A 183 5.17 -13.89 26.26
C LYS A 183 4.38 -12.68 25.74
N ASP A 184 4.91 -11.97 24.73
CA ASP A 184 4.29 -10.79 24.13
C ASP A 184 3.30 -11.14 22.99
N MET A 185 3.25 -12.42 22.60
CA MET A 185 2.26 -12.95 21.67
C MET A 185 2.00 -14.42 22.00
N THR A 186 0.97 -14.72 22.80
CA THR A 186 0.64 -16.10 23.19
C THR A 186 -0.86 -16.34 23.30
N LEU A 187 -1.24 -17.62 23.41
CA LEU A 187 -2.62 -18.06 23.55
C LEU A 187 -3.21 -17.59 24.89
N LEU A 188 -4.50 -17.25 24.90
CA LEU A 188 -5.18 -16.82 26.13
C LEU A 188 -5.25 -17.94 27.18
N CYS A 189 -5.19 -19.21 26.77
CA CYS A 189 -5.13 -20.33 27.71
C CYS A 189 -3.80 -20.36 28.49
N TYR A 190 -2.73 -19.72 28.03
CA TYR A 190 -1.49 -19.61 28.79
C TYR A 190 -1.72 -19.03 30.20
N ASP A 191 -2.53 -17.98 30.28
CA ASP A 191 -2.85 -17.31 31.54
C ASP A 191 -4.02 -17.98 32.29
N ASN A 192 -5.01 -18.50 31.55
CA ASN A 192 -6.30 -18.91 32.15
C ASN A 192 -6.45 -20.43 32.34
N ASN A 193 -5.68 -21.25 31.63
CA ASN A 193 -5.73 -22.71 31.68
C ASN A 193 -4.40 -23.32 31.20
N LYS A 194 -3.41 -23.38 32.10
CA LYS A 194 -2.05 -23.87 31.81
C LYS A 194 -2.02 -25.30 31.30
N GLU A 195 -2.92 -26.16 31.81
CA GLU A 195 -3.02 -27.56 31.38
C GLU A 195 -3.40 -27.64 29.89
N LEU A 196 -4.42 -26.87 29.47
CA LEU A 196 -4.80 -26.76 28.07
C LEU A 196 -3.68 -26.17 27.20
N PHE A 197 -2.99 -25.13 27.68
CA PHE A 197 -1.88 -24.54 26.94
C PHE A 197 -0.76 -25.56 26.69
N ASN A 198 -0.33 -26.26 27.73
CA ASN A 198 0.71 -27.29 27.63
C ASN A 198 0.27 -28.42 26.70
N HIS A 199 -0.97 -28.89 26.82
CA HIS A 199 -1.50 -29.94 25.93
C HIS A 199 -1.44 -29.53 24.45
N ILE A 200 -1.83 -28.29 24.12
CA ILE A 200 -1.74 -27.76 22.75
C ILE A 200 -0.29 -27.60 22.30
N LYS A 201 0.59 -27.14 23.20
CA LYS A 201 2.01 -26.98 22.92
C LYS A 201 2.69 -28.32 22.64
N ASP A 202 2.41 -29.34 23.43
CA ASP A 202 2.98 -30.68 23.28
C ASP A 202 2.57 -31.31 21.95
N ILE A 203 1.30 -31.16 21.57
CA ILE A 203 0.82 -31.57 20.24
C ILE A 203 1.59 -30.81 19.16
N TYR A 204 1.69 -29.48 19.24
CA TYR A 204 2.41 -28.72 18.24
C TYR A 204 3.88 -29.16 18.11
N GLU A 205 4.60 -29.25 19.23
CA GLU A 205 6.03 -29.61 19.25
C GLU A 205 6.29 -31.04 18.73
N LYS A 206 5.40 -32.00 19.05
CA LYS A 206 5.53 -33.39 18.56
C LYS A 206 5.39 -33.46 17.03
N TYR A 207 4.41 -32.75 16.45
CA TYR A 207 4.03 -32.94 15.04
C TYR A 207 4.51 -31.80 14.10
N LYS A 208 5.13 -30.71 14.59
CA LYS A 208 5.51 -29.53 13.76
C LYS A 208 6.51 -29.78 12.64
N ASN A 209 7.25 -30.89 12.70
CA ASN A 209 8.23 -31.29 11.69
C ASN A 209 7.65 -32.30 10.69
N GLU A 210 6.44 -32.78 10.93
CA GLU A 210 5.75 -33.66 10.00
C GLU A 210 5.12 -32.86 8.85
N LYS A 211 4.83 -33.57 7.76
CA LYS A 211 4.12 -32.98 6.63
C LYS A 211 2.65 -32.74 7.02
N GLY A 212 2.16 -31.52 6.77
CA GLY A 212 0.76 -31.17 6.96
C GLY A 212 0.52 -30.36 8.24
N ASN A 213 -0.70 -30.45 8.78
CA ASN A 213 -1.11 -29.70 9.96
C ASN A 213 -0.90 -30.53 11.24
N PRO A 214 -0.09 -30.05 12.22
CA PRO A 214 0.20 -30.77 13.45
C PRO A 214 -1.03 -31.27 14.23
N PHE A 215 -2.10 -30.46 14.26
CA PHE A 215 -3.32 -30.80 14.98
C PHE A 215 -4.16 -31.84 14.24
N VAL A 216 -4.11 -31.85 12.91
CA VAL A 216 -4.75 -32.89 12.09
C VAL A 216 -4.03 -34.23 12.25
N ASN A 217 -2.70 -34.22 12.22
CA ASN A 217 -1.90 -35.45 12.37
C ASN A 217 -2.13 -36.09 13.73
N TYR A 218 -2.13 -35.30 14.81
CA TYR A 218 -2.48 -35.78 16.14
C TYR A 218 -3.89 -36.40 16.21
N VAL A 219 -4.90 -35.71 15.67
CA VAL A 219 -6.28 -36.22 15.67
C VAL A 219 -6.38 -37.54 14.89
N ARG A 220 -5.67 -37.67 13.76
CA ARG A 220 -5.65 -38.91 12.98
C ARG A 220 -5.01 -40.06 13.73
N GLU A 221 -3.87 -39.82 14.39
CA GLU A 221 -3.18 -40.83 15.20
C GLU A 221 -4.06 -41.32 16.36
N VAL A 222 -4.63 -40.40 17.15
CA VAL A 222 -5.39 -40.75 18.36
C VAL A 222 -6.72 -41.43 18.05
N ASN A 223 -7.34 -41.11 16.91
CA ASN A 223 -8.63 -41.69 16.50
C ASN A 223 -8.49 -42.80 15.45
N SER A 224 -7.26 -43.19 15.08
CA SER A 224 -6.98 -44.18 14.02
C SER A 224 -7.70 -43.88 12.69
N LEU A 225 -7.72 -42.61 12.29
CA LEU A 225 -8.44 -42.16 11.08
C LEU A 225 -7.56 -42.26 9.84
N SER A 226 -8.17 -42.64 8.72
CA SER A 226 -7.52 -42.69 7.42
C SER A 226 -7.30 -41.28 6.82
N ASN A 227 -6.35 -41.18 5.88
CA ASN A 227 -5.91 -39.89 5.33
C ASN A 227 -6.95 -39.18 4.44
N ASP A 228 -7.92 -39.91 3.93
CA ASP A 228 -9.05 -39.45 3.12
C ASP A 228 -10.17 -38.81 3.95
N ILE A 229 -10.19 -39.01 5.27
CA ILE A 229 -11.18 -38.41 6.15
C ILE A 229 -10.86 -36.92 6.37
N ILE A 230 -11.84 -36.07 6.08
CA ILE A 230 -11.84 -34.65 6.42
C ILE A 230 -12.13 -34.50 7.91
N ILE A 231 -11.23 -33.85 8.64
CA ILE A 231 -11.38 -33.65 10.09
C ILE A 231 -12.43 -32.58 10.38
N ASP A 232 -13.56 -33.00 10.98
CA ASP A 232 -14.46 -32.08 11.69
C ASP A 232 -14.03 -31.94 13.16
N GLY A 233 -13.59 -30.73 13.50
CA GLY A 233 -13.17 -30.36 14.85
C GLY A 233 -14.24 -30.48 15.94
N TYR A 234 -15.52 -30.69 15.60
CA TYR A 234 -16.59 -30.94 16.58
C TYR A 234 -16.88 -32.43 16.81
N LEU A 235 -16.37 -33.32 15.96
CA LEU A 235 -16.63 -34.76 16.06
C LEU A 235 -15.38 -35.51 16.54
N TYR A 236 -14.23 -35.18 15.94
CA TYR A 236 -12.95 -35.86 16.18
C TYR A 236 -11.87 -34.95 16.77
N GLY A 237 -12.24 -33.72 17.15
CA GLY A 237 -11.27 -32.69 17.55
C GLY A 237 -10.47 -33.03 18.82
N ILE A 238 -9.46 -32.21 19.09
CA ILE A 238 -8.72 -32.18 20.35
C ILE A 238 -9.69 -31.75 21.45
N LYS A 239 -9.75 -32.50 22.57
CA LYS A 239 -10.56 -32.13 23.74
C LYS A 239 -9.76 -31.29 24.72
N VAL A 240 -10.46 -30.44 25.46
CA VAL A 240 -9.86 -29.79 26.65
C VAL A 240 -9.50 -30.87 27.68
N PRO A 241 -8.25 -30.90 28.20
CA PRO A 241 -7.85 -31.84 29.24
C PRO A 241 -8.80 -31.82 30.43
N SER A 242 -9.22 -33.00 30.89
CA SER A 242 -10.14 -33.15 32.01
C SER A 242 -9.99 -34.54 32.63
N LYS A 243 -10.17 -34.64 33.95
CA LYS A 243 -10.04 -35.91 34.70
C LYS A 243 -10.92 -37.05 34.18
N LYS A 244 -12.09 -36.73 33.62
CA LYS A 244 -13.07 -37.70 33.08
C LYS A 244 -13.04 -37.81 31.56
N ASN A 245 -12.07 -37.19 30.88
CA ASN A 245 -11.95 -37.13 29.42
C ASN A 245 -13.23 -36.68 28.68
N ASN A 246 -14.00 -35.80 29.31
CA ASN A 246 -15.29 -35.29 28.84
C ASN A 246 -15.26 -33.79 28.53
N GLY A 247 -14.06 -33.22 28.41
CA GLY A 247 -13.88 -31.83 28.04
C GLY A 247 -14.42 -31.51 26.64
N PRO A 248 -14.84 -30.27 26.39
CA PRO A 248 -15.35 -29.86 25.09
C PRO A 248 -14.24 -29.90 24.03
N TYR A 249 -14.66 -30.03 22.77
CA TYR A 249 -13.75 -29.97 21.63
C TYR A 249 -13.21 -28.56 21.38
N ILE A 250 -11.94 -28.50 21.00
CA ILE A 250 -11.20 -27.29 20.69
C ILE A 250 -11.19 -27.12 19.17
N LYS A 251 -11.88 -26.09 18.71
CA LYS A 251 -11.81 -25.64 17.30
C LYS A 251 -11.09 -24.32 17.15
N ARG A 252 -11.25 -23.45 18.16
CA ARG A 252 -10.82 -22.05 18.14
C ARG A 252 -9.80 -21.79 19.23
N LEU A 253 -8.76 -21.04 18.90
CA LEU A 253 -7.79 -20.56 19.87
C LEU A 253 -7.71 -19.04 19.83
N ARG A 254 -8.03 -18.39 20.95
CA ARG A 254 -7.80 -16.96 21.11
C ARG A 254 -6.37 -16.73 21.57
N TYR A 255 -5.77 -15.67 21.05
CA TYR A 255 -4.43 -15.25 21.45
C TYR A 255 -4.38 -13.73 21.56
N TYR A 256 -3.39 -13.23 22.28
CA TYR A 256 -3.14 -11.82 22.39
C TYR A 256 -1.83 -11.44 21.68
N SER A 257 -1.73 -10.21 21.20
CA SER A 257 -0.49 -9.67 20.63
C SER A 257 -0.35 -8.18 20.97
N ILE A 258 0.88 -7.72 21.20
CA ILE A 258 1.15 -6.31 21.51
C ILE A 258 0.66 -5.40 20.39
N ILE A 259 0.05 -4.28 20.78
CA ILE A 259 -0.29 -3.18 19.89
C ILE A 259 0.23 -1.85 20.42
N ASN A 260 0.61 -0.97 19.51
CA ASN A 260 1.13 0.35 19.83
C ASN A 260 0.11 1.43 19.49
N ASP A 261 -0.34 2.15 20.53
CA ASP A 261 -1.23 3.30 20.43
C ASP A 261 -2.57 2.96 19.72
N PRO A 262 -3.39 2.05 20.29
CA PRO A 262 -4.69 1.73 19.73
C PRO A 262 -5.66 2.90 19.84
N TYR A 263 -6.69 2.88 18.99
CA TYR A 263 -7.82 3.81 19.12
C TYR A 263 -8.91 3.22 19.98
N LEU A 264 -8.99 3.64 21.24
CA LEU A 264 -10.00 3.15 22.19
C LEU A 264 -11.36 3.78 21.90
N LEU A 265 -12.38 2.95 21.79
CA LEU A 265 -13.77 3.36 21.57
C LEU A 265 -14.51 3.41 22.90
N LYS A 266 -15.18 4.53 23.17
CA LYS A 266 -16.19 4.64 24.23
C LYS A 266 -17.57 4.42 23.60
N LYS A 267 -18.16 3.25 23.83
CA LYS A 267 -19.54 2.95 23.39
C LYS A 267 -20.43 2.81 24.62
N GLN A 268 -21.35 3.76 24.82
CA GLN A 268 -22.26 3.79 25.95
C GLN A 268 -23.20 2.56 25.98
N ASN A 269 -23.50 1.98 24.81
CA ASN A 269 -24.43 0.85 24.68
C ASN A 269 -23.75 -0.53 24.81
N ILE A 270 -22.49 -0.60 25.22
CA ILE A 270 -21.78 -1.88 25.40
C ILE A 270 -21.29 -1.96 26.84
N ILE A 271 -21.84 -2.91 27.59
CA ILE A 271 -21.37 -3.24 28.94
C ILE A 271 -20.08 -4.04 28.79
N LEU A 272 -18.95 -3.42 29.15
CA LEU A 272 -17.63 -4.05 29.16
C LEU A 272 -17.26 -4.45 30.58
N LYS A 273 -16.49 -5.53 30.73
CA LYS A 273 -15.79 -5.80 32.00
C LYS A 273 -14.72 -4.72 32.21
N ASP A 274 -14.46 -4.34 33.46
CA ASP A 274 -13.54 -3.24 33.79
C ASP A 274 -12.14 -3.38 33.17
N SER A 275 -11.62 -4.61 33.05
CA SER A 275 -10.32 -4.93 32.45
C SER A 275 -10.32 -5.02 30.92
N THR A 276 -11.48 -4.81 30.27
CA THR A 276 -11.66 -4.99 28.84
C THR A 276 -11.98 -3.66 28.17
N LYS A 277 -11.17 -3.31 27.19
CA LYS A 277 -11.41 -2.18 26.29
C LYS A 277 -11.76 -2.70 24.89
N ILE A 278 -12.36 -1.85 24.06
CA ILE A 278 -12.57 -2.14 22.64
C ILE A 278 -11.99 -1.00 21.81
N GLY A 279 -11.49 -1.31 20.63
CA GLY A 279 -10.86 -0.30 19.81
C GLY A 279 -10.34 -0.82 18.47
N PHE A 280 -9.76 0.10 17.71
CA PHE A 280 -8.99 -0.25 16.51
C PHE A 280 -7.52 -0.46 16.88
N ASP A 281 -6.87 -1.38 16.18
CA ASP A 281 -5.45 -1.70 16.37
C ASP A 281 -4.51 -0.54 16.02
N SER A 282 -4.96 0.34 15.14
CA SER A 282 -4.18 1.46 14.62
C SER A 282 -5.09 2.53 14.04
N LEU A 283 -4.59 3.78 14.04
CA LEU A 283 -5.15 4.89 13.30
C LEU A 283 -4.37 5.09 12.01
N SER A 284 -5.08 5.54 10.96
CA SER A 284 -4.42 6.03 9.76
C SER A 284 -3.68 7.32 10.04
N GLN A 285 -2.55 7.46 9.36
CA GLN A 285 -1.70 8.63 9.46
C GLN A 285 -2.01 9.59 8.31
N ALA A 286 -2.24 10.86 8.63
CA ALA A 286 -2.45 11.90 7.64
C ALA A 286 -1.12 12.43 7.10
N CYS A 287 -0.17 12.72 7.99
CA CYS A 287 1.17 13.22 7.65
C CYS A 287 2.18 12.92 8.77
N THR A 288 3.45 13.21 8.52
CA THR A 288 4.46 13.34 9.58
C THR A 288 4.91 14.79 9.64
N ARG A 289 4.78 15.41 10.80
CA ARG A 289 5.34 16.73 11.05
C ARG A 289 6.81 16.59 11.44
N ILE A 290 7.67 17.36 10.77
CA ILE A 290 9.11 17.39 11.02
C ILE A 290 9.47 18.64 11.82
N PHE A 291 10.28 18.42 12.84
CA PHE A 291 10.89 19.45 13.66
C PHE A 291 12.42 19.30 13.68
N ILE A 292 13.09 20.37 14.09
CA ILE A 292 14.47 20.35 14.57
C ILE A 292 14.45 20.61 16.07
N ASP A 293 15.05 19.69 16.83
CA ASP A 293 15.41 19.90 18.23
C ASP A 293 16.57 20.89 18.29
N LEU A 294 16.31 22.08 18.84
CA LEU A 294 17.28 23.17 18.87
C LEU A 294 18.41 22.92 19.88
N ASP A 295 18.17 22.09 20.90
CA ASP A 295 19.13 21.83 21.96
C ASP A 295 20.13 20.75 21.52
N ASN A 296 19.64 19.71 20.84
CA ASN A 296 20.46 18.58 20.38
C ASN A 296 20.80 18.62 18.89
N ASN A 297 20.26 19.60 18.16
CA ASN A 297 20.42 19.78 16.73
C ASN A 297 20.15 18.49 15.93
N LYS A 298 18.96 17.93 16.10
CA LYS A 298 18.54 16.67 15.46
C LYS A 298 17.14 16.78 14.92
N PHE A 299 16.83 16.00 13.89
CA PHE A 299 15.45 15.88 13.45
C PHE A 299 14.59 15.19 14.50
N VAL A 300 13.35 15.64 14.62
CA VAL A 300 12.31 15.00 15.42
C VAL A 300 11.05 14.89 14.60
N PHE A 301 10.39 13.74 14.70
CA PHE A 301 9.24 13.41 13.88
C PHE A 301 8.02 13.26 14.79
N LEU A 302 6.92 13.86 14.37
CA LEU A 302 5.63 13.76 15.03
C LEU A 302 4.60 13.16 14.06
N PRO A 303 4.19 11.89 14.23
CA PRO A 303 3.12 11.33 13.40
C PRO A 303 1.79 12.00 13.74
N ILE A 304 1.10 12.46 12.71
CA ILE A 304 -0.22 13.08 12.83
C ILE A 304 -1.27 12.08 12.32
N PHE A 305 -2.15 11.63 13.20
CA PHE A 305 -3.25 10.75 12.81
C PHE A 305 -4.38 11.53 12.15
N SER A 306 -5.09 10.86 11.24
CA SER A 306 -6.20 11.47 10.49
C SER A 306 -7.31 11.99 11.40
N ILE A 307 -7.51 11.38 12.58
CA ILE A 307 -8.49 11.83 13.56
C ILE A 307 -8.12 13.18 14.21
N SER A 308 -6.83 13.51 14.22
CA SER A 308 -6.28 14.78 14.70
C SER A 308 -6.32 15.87 13.62
N MET A 309 -6.92 15.61 12.45
CA MET A 309 -7.16 16.63 11.41
C MET A 309 -8.55 17.24 11.55
N ASN A 310 -8.67 18.55 11.31
CA ASN A 310 -9.93 19.21 11.05
C ASN A 310 -10.30 18.99 9.58
N LEU A 311 -11.35 18.20 9.32
CA LEU A 311 -11.72 17.80 7.96
C LEU A 311 -12.24 18.97 7.09
N ILE A 312 -12.79 20.01 7.72
CA ILE A 312 -13.34 21.19 7.02
C ILE A 312 -12.20 22.17 6.71
N LYS A 313 -11.45 22.57 7.74
CA LYS A 313 -10.35 23.54 7.62
C LYS A 313 -9.07 22.95 7.03
N LYS A 314 -8.97 21.61 6.97
CA LYS A 314 -7.77 20.86 6.56
C LYS A 314 -6.52 21.21 7.38
N THR A 315 -6.71 21.52 8.66
CA THR A 315 -5.65 21.89 9.60
C THR A 315 -5.48 20.84 10.71
N ILE A 316 -4.34 20.85 11.38
CA ILE A 316 -4.05 19.94 12.50
C ILE A 316 -4.70 20.50 13.78
N LYS A 317 -5.42 19.64 14.51
CA LYS A 317 -6.01 19.93 15.83
C LYS A 317 -4.99 19.58 16.91
N GLU A 318 -4.18 20.54 17.31
CA GLU A 318 -3.12 20.29 18.30
C GLU A 318 -3.70 19.93 19.68
N TYR A 319 -4.91 20.38 20.03
CA TYR A 319 -5.60 20.01 21.27
C TYR A 319 -6.15 18.57 21.28
N ASP A 320 -6.11 17.84 20.15
CA ASP A 320 -6.61 16.47 20.08
C ASP A 320 -5.79 15.53 20.98
N HIS A 321 -6.47 14.61 21.67
CA HIS A 321 -5.83 13.69 22.62
C HIS A 321 -4.67 12.90 21.99
N TYR A 322 -4.83 12.41 20.75
CA TYR A 322 -3.78 11.63 20.10
C TYR A 322 -2.61 12.50 19.63
N TYR A 323 -2.88 13.76 19.25
CA TYR A 323 -1.81 14.72 18.99
C TYR A 323 -0.98 14.95 20.25
N GLN A 324 -1.62 15.29 21.37
CA GLN A 324 -0.95 15.56 22.64
C GLN A 324 -0.14 14.36 23.13
N LYS A 325 -0.73 13.15 23.06
CA LYS A 325 -0.04 11.90 23.41
C LYS A 325 1.20 11.66 22.55
N ASN A 326 1.10 11.85 21.23
CA ASN A 326 2.26 11.69 20.34
C ASN A 326 3.29 12.81 20.57
N TYR A 327 2.85 14.02 20.87
CA TYR A 327 3.73 15.15 21.16
C TYR A 327 4.56 14.86 22.41
N GLU A 328 3.93 14.47 23.51
CA GLU A 328 4.64 14.08 24.75
C GLU A 328 5.63 12.94 24.50
N LYS A 329 5.22 11.90 23.75
CA LYS A 329 6.04 10.72 23.46
C LYS A 329 7.27 11.02 22.60
N TYR A 330 7.12 11.78 21.51
CA TYR A 330 8.20 11.97 20.53
C TYR A 330 8.95 13.29 20.73
N ILE A 331 8.23 14.35 21.11
CA ILE A 331 8.79 15.68 21.36
C ILE A 331 9.11 15.84 22.85
N GLY A 332 8.13 15.67 23.74
CA GLY A 332 8.26 15.94 25.17
C GLY A 332 8.56 17.43 25.43
N ASN A 333 9.53 17.70 26.32
CA ASN A 333 9.90 19.06 26.72
C ASN A 333 10.99 19.70 25.84
N LYS A 334 11.31 19.12 24.68
CA LYS A 334 12.37 19.63 23.79
C LYS A 334 11.99 21.00 23.23
N ARG A 335 12.96 21.90 23.12
CA ARG A 335 12.77 23.15 22.37
C ARG A 335 12.85 22.85 20.87
N VAL A 336 11.71 22.86 20.18
CA VAL A 336 11.64 22.47 18.77
C VAL A 336 11.23 23.61 17.85
N ARG A 337 11.79 23.63 16.63
CA ARG A 337 11.35 24.46 15.51
C ARG A 337 10.66 23.61 14.47
N HIS A 338 9.45 23.98 14.07
CA HIS A 338 8.73 23.31 12.96
C HIS A 338 9.43 23.58 11.64
N VAL A 339 9.52 22.55 10.80
CA VAL A 339 10.09 22.63 9.45
C VAL A 339 9.00 22.47 8.40
N VAL A 340 8.35 21.29 8.36
CA VAL A 340 7.39 20.95 7.32
C VAL A 340 6.52 19.77 7.75
N ASP A 341 5.35 19.64 7.12
CA ASP A 341 4.50 18.46 7.21
C ASP A 341 4.67 17.63 5.93
N LEU A 342 5.11 16.38 6.04
CA LEU A 342 5.27 15.44 4.93
C LEU A 342 4.04 14.56 4.74
N TYR A 343 3.53 14.52 3.51
CA TYR A 343 2.35 13.78 3.10
C TYR A 343 2.72 12.66 2.11
N ASN A 344 1.86 11.63 2.02
CA ASN A 344 2.07 10.53 1.07
C ASN A 344 2.23 11.08 -0.36
N GLY A 345 3.31 10.70 -1.03
CA GLY A 345 3.64 11.22 -2.36
C GLY A 345 4.71 12.32 -2.38
N ASP A 346 5.03 12.94 -1.24
CA ASP A 346 6.13 13.91 -1.17
C ASP A 346 7.48 13.24 -1.44
N TYR A 347 8.29 13.83 -2.31
CA TYR A 347 9.61 13.32 -2.66
C TYR A 347 10.69 14.05 -1.89
N ILE A 348 11.53 13.28 -1.21
CA ILE A 348 12.62 13.82 -0.40
C ILE A 348 13.96 13.21 -0.76
N GLU A 349 15.01 13.97 -0.49
CA GLU A 349 16.41 13.56 -0.53
C GLU A 349 17.00 13.75 0.85
N ILE A 350 17.79 12.78 1.30
CA ILE A 350 18.31 12.72 2.66
C ILE A 350 19.81 12.43 2.59
N THR A 351 20.59 13.27 3.25
CA THR A 351 22.01 12.99 3.50
C THR A 351 22.12 12.25 4.82
N LYS A 352 22.51 10.98 4.75
CA LYS A 352 22.66 10.11 5.92
C LYS A 352 23.79 10.57 6.83
N SER A 353 23.76 10.09 8.07
CA SER A 353 24.85 10.26 9.04
C SER A 353 26.23 9.87 8.47
N ASN A 354 26.30 8.80 7.68
CA ASN A 354 27.53 8.34 7.00
C ASN A 354 27.85 9.08 5.68
N GLY A 355 27.10 10.11 5.31
CA GLY A 355 27.29 10.87 4.08
C GLY A 355 26.62 10.29 2.83
N LYS A 356 26.05 9.07 2.89
CA LYS A 356 25.28 8.50 1.77
C LYS A 356 24.07 9.37 1.46
N ILE A 357 23.76 9.59 0.18
CA ILE A 357 22.53 10.26 -0.24
C ILE A 357 21.48 9.20 -0.58
N VAL A 358 20.27 9.39 -0.06
CA VAL A 358 19.10 8.56 -0.36
C VAL A 358 17.98 9.44 -0.86
N LYS A 359 17.27 8.99 -1.90
CA LYS A 359 16.12 9.70 -2.47
C LYS A 359 14.92 8.77 -2.50
N GLY A 360 13.73 9.31 -2.28
CA GLY A 360 12.52 8.52 -2.39
C GLY A 360 11.25 9.26 -1.98
N ILE A 361 10.13 8.57 -2.16
CA ILE A 361 8.80 9.08 -1.86
C ILE A 361 8.43 8.72 -0.44
N TYR A 362 8.02 9.70 0.35
CA TYR A 362 7.47 9.51 1.68
C TYR A 362 6.26 8.55 1.65
N GLN A 363 6.28 7.55 2.54
CA GLN A 363 5.20 6.59 2.71
C GLN A 363 4.45 6.79 4.03
N CYS A 364 5.15 6.68 5.16
CA CYS A 364 4.55 6.79 6.50
C CYS A 364 5.63 6.99 7.59
N PHE A 365 5.20 7.21 8.84
CA PHE A 365 6.08 7.14 10.01
C PHE A 365 6.10 5.72 10.60
N HIS A 366 7.30 5.20 10.81
CA HIS A 366 7.53 3.89 11.41
C HIS A 366 7.70 4.00 12.92
N LYS A 367 6.64 3.66 13.67
CA LYS A 367 6.60 3.77 15.14
C LYS A 367 7.79 3.11 15.85
N THR A 368 8.12 1.86 15.52
CA THR A 368 9.20 1.11 16.20
C THR A 368 10.60 1.65 15.90
N ALA A 369 10.89 1.98 14.64
CA ALA A 369 12.17 2.53 14.22
C ALA A 369 12.32 4.02 14.55
N ASN A 370 11.23 4.69 14.96
CA ASN A 370 11.14 6.14 15.16
C ASN A 370 11.76 6.92 13.98
N ALA A 371 11.31 6.57 12.78
CA ALA A 371 11.86 7.03 11.52
C ALA A 371 10.74 7.19 10.49
N ILE A 372 10.99 7.96 9.45
CA ILE A 372 10.10 8.05 8.30
C ILE A 372 10.50 6.99 7.28
N THR A 373 9.53 6.22 6.78
CA THR A 373 9.71 5.19 5.74
C THR A 373 9.47 5.79 4.36
N LEU A 374 10.33 5.42 3.41
CA LEU A 374 10.17 5.72 1.99
C LEU A 374 9.62 4.51 1.24
N LYS A 375 8.94 4.73 0.11
CA LYS A 375 8.34 3.65 -0.71
C LYS A 375 9.35 2.63 -1.23
N ASN A 376 10.63 3.01 -1.35
CA ASN A 376 11.72 2.12 -1.74
C ASN A 376 12.32 1.32 -0.55
N GLY A 377 11.76 1.44 0.66
CA GLY A 377 12.18 0.71 1.86
C GLY A 377 13.26 1.43 2.68
N ASP A 378 13.82 2.53 2.21
CA ASP A 378 14.78 3.32 2.99
C ASP A 378 14.11 4.10 4.13
N TYR A 379 14.90 4.48 5.14
CA TYR A 379 14.44 5.23 6.31
C TYR A 379 15.11 6.61 6.42
N PHE A 380 14.34 7.66 6.65
CA PHE A 380 14.83 8.94 7.18
C PHE A 380 14.84 8.91 8.70
N ARG A 381 16.03 9.00 9.28
CA ARG A 381 16.28 8.88 10.73
C ARG A 381 16.58 10.24 11.35
N ARG A 382 16.38 10.32 12.67
CA ARG A 382 16.65 11.52 13.48
C ARG A 382 18.11 11.96 13.46
N SER A 383 19.02 11.02 13.22
CA SER A 383 20.48 11.23 13.16
C SER A 383 21.00 11.54 11.75
N ASP A 384 20.12 11.59 10.74
CA ASP A 384 20.54 11.99 9.39
C ASP A 384 20.86 13.50 9.38
N LYS A 385 21.78 13.91 8.49
CA LYS A 385 22.43 15.23 8.53
C LYS A 385 21.63 16.32 7.82
N GLU A 386 20.91 15.95 6.76
CA GLU A 386 20.21 16.93 5.93
C GLU A 386 19.00 16.26 5.28
N PHE A 387 17.94 17.03 5.08
CA PHE A 387 16.88 16.64 4.16
C PHE A 387 16.48 17.80 3.26
N THR A 388 16.12 17.45 2.03
CA THR A 388 15.58 18.36 1.02
C THR A 388 14.23 17.83 0.55
N LEU A 389 13.21 18.69 0.57
CA LEU A 389 11.90 18.41 -0.01
C LEU A 389 11.81 19.02 -1.40
N TYR A 390 11.34 18.22 -2.36
CA TYR A 390 11.11 18.66 -3.73
C TYR A 390 9.63 18.63 -4.07
N SER A 391 9.24 19.53 -4.97
CA SER A 391 7.94 19.53 -5.65
C SER A 391 8.15 19.32 -7.13
N PHE A 392 7.17 18.71 -7.79
CA PHE A 392 7.16 18.52 -9.24
C PHE A 392 5.97 19.25 -9.83
N ASP A 393 6.14 19.84 -11.00
CA ASP A 393 4.98 20.20 -11.83
C ASP A 393 4.36 18.93 -12.44
N ILE A 394 3.27 19.10 -13.19
CA ILE A 394 2.56 17.98 -13.84
C ILE A 394 3.40 17.29 -14.94
N LEU A 395 4.48 17.93 -15.42
CA LEU A 395 5.38 17.42 -16.44
C LEU A 395 6.62 16.74 -15.83
N GLY A 396 6.73 16.70 -14.50
CA GLY A 396 7.87 16.09 -13.81
C GLY A 396 9.07 17.01 -13.67
N LYS A 397 8.92 18.32 -13.90
CA LYS A 397 10.00 19.29 -13.64
C LYS A 397 10.18 19.45 -12.13
N LYS A 398 11.38 19.13 -11.66
CA LYS A 398 11.75 19.14 -10.25
C LYS A 398 12.08 20.55 -9.76
N HIS A 399 11.49 20.96 -8.64
CA HIS A 399 11.74 22.21 -7.95
C HIS A 399 12.09 21.95 -6.50
N ARG A 400 13.19 22.55 -6.00
CA ARG A 400 13.56 22.47 -4.59
C ARG A 400 12.65 23.39 -3.77
N ARG A 401 11.95 22.82 -2.80
CA ARG A 401 11.00 23.57 -1.95
C ARG A 401 11.67 24.06 -0.67
N LEU A 402 12.46 23.21 -0.01
CA LEU A 402 13.25 23.57 1.17
C LEU A 402 14.39 22.57 1.37
N THR A 403 15.45 23.01 2.05
CA THR A 403 16.54 22.17 2.55
C THR A 403 16.81 22.56 3.99
N GLU A 404 16.93 21.58 4.86
CA GLU A 404 17.29 21.78 6.26
C GLU A 404 18.42 20.85 6.65
N LYS A 405 19.38 21.41 7.38
CA LYS A 405 20.58 20.72 7.83
C LYS A 405 20.67 20.76 9.34
N VAL A 406 21.08 19.65 9.90
CA VAL A 406 21.43 19.49 11.31
C VAL A 406 22.91 19.11 11.41
N TYR A 407 23.57 19.60 12.44
CA TYR A 407 25.02 19.50 12.68
C TYR A 407 25.31 18.56 13.83
#